data_AF-A0A4Q3XU46-F1
#
_entry.id   AF-A0A4Q3XU46-F1
#
_cell.length_a   1.000
_cell.length_b   1.000
_cell.length_c   1.000
_cell.angle_alpha   90.00
_cell.angle_beta   90.00
_cell.angle_gamma   90.00
#
_symmetry.space_group_name_H-M   'P 1'
#
loop_
_entity.id
_entity.type
_entity.pdbx_description
1 polymer ?
#
loop_
_entity_poly.entity_id
_entity_poly.type
_entity_poly.pdbx_seq_one_letter_code
_entity_poly.pdbx_strand_id
1 'polypeptide(L)'
;MQERIQMAGHWRWGVAALLSAGILATTAQAQALQRSEVLGAWTLRMTPAEGGSARITIKTDTGRLDMPVTITARGASGLDCVVDGEPAECRVRRGELTIALRMDDTRMTFTLNSRRGSAFSGNARLAFPLLPFGSMQLGTASLTRR
;
A
#
# COMPACT_ATOMS: atom_id res chain seq x y z
N MET A 1 12.01 -71.70 -32.83
CA MET A 1 10.67 -72.28 -33.08
C MET A 1 10.29 -73.06 -31.83
N GLN A 2 9.03 -72.98 -31.40
CA GLN A 2 8.42 -73.60 -30.19
C GLN A 2 8.58 -72.88 -28.84
N GLU A 3 7.62 -71.99 -28.54
CA GLU A 3 6.49 -72.23 -27.62
C GLU A 3 6.72 -73.15 -26.40
N ARG A 4 6.47 -72.63 -25.19
CA ARG A 4 5.44 -73.13 -24.24
C ARG A 4 5.46 -72.40 -22.87
N ILE A 5 4.26 -71.92 -22.51
CA ILE A 5 3.53 -72.13 -21.24
C ILE A 5 4.02 -71.46 -19.93
N GLN A 6 3.10 -70.64 -19.43
CA GLN A 6 2.78 -70.19 -18.06
C GLN A 6 3.40 -70.98 -16.89
N MET A 7 3.71 -70.30 -15.78
CA MET A 7 2.91 -70.36 -14.54
C MET A 7 3.49 -69.51 -13.40
N ALA A 8 2.56 -68.90 -12.68
CA ALA A 8 2.51 -68.73 -11.22
C ALA A 8 3.59 -67.91 -10.50
N GLY A 9 3.11 -66.95 -9.71
CA GLY A 9 3.50 -66.93 -8.31
C GLY A 9 3.76 -65.56 -7.69
N HIS A 10 2.70 -65.04 -7.05
CA HIS A 10 2.65 -64.40 -5.73
C HIS A 10 3.67 -63.31 -5.32
N TRP A 11 3.22 -62.49 -4.37
CA TRP A 11 4.02 -61.61 -3.52
C TRP A 11 4.38 -60.23 -4.14
N ARG A 12 3.63 -59.17 -3.76
CA ARG A 12 4.03 -58.36 -2.60
C ARG A 12 3.16 -57.10 -2.39
N TRP A 13 2.64 -57.01 -1.16
CA TRP A 13 2.74 -55.86 -0.24
C TRP A 13 2.00 -54.57 -0.62
N GLY A 14 1.08 -54.19 0.25
CA GLY A 14 0.32 -52.96 0.15
C GLY A 14 1.16 -51.72 0.36
N VAL A 15 0.61 -50.61 -0.13
CA VAL A 15 0.88 -49.27 0.39
C VAL A 15 -0.46 -48.57 0.44
N ALA A 16 -0.99 -48.41 1.65
CA ALA A 16 -2.05 -47.46 1.93
C ALA A 16 -1.45 -46.06 1.73
N ALA A 17 -1.79 -45.40 0.62
CA ALA A 17 -1.41 -44.02 0.38
C ALA A 17 -2.35 -43.10 1.18
N LEU A 18 -1.90 -42.69 2.37
CA LEU A 18 -2.45 -41.56 3.11
C LEU A 18 -2.26 -40.28 2.28
N LEU A 19 -3.35 -39.81 1.65
CA LEU A 19 -3.40 -38.50 1.02
C LEU A 19 -3.50 -37.43 2.12
N SER A 20 -2.35 -36.95 2.58
CA SER A 20 -2.26 -35.77 3.44
C SER A 20 -2.63 -34.53 2.62
N ALA A 21 -3.85 -34.04 2.79
CA ALA A 21 -4.28 -32.75 2.26
C ALA A 21 -3.55 -31.62 3.03
N GLY A 22 -2.37 -31.25 2.54
CA GLY A 22 -1.66 -30.07 2.99
C GLY A 22 -2.40 -28.82 2.53
N ILE A 23 -3.18 -28.21 3.41
CA ILE A 23 -3.70 -26.86 3.20
C ILE A 23 -2.49 -25.93 3.21
N LEU A 24 -1.99 -25.57 2.04
CA LEU A 24 -1.02 -24.49 1.90
C LEU A 24 -1.74 -23.19 2.27
N ALA A 25 -1.55 -22.75 3.52
CA ALA A 25 -1.85 -21.40 3.92
C ALA A 25 -0.95 -20.48 3.09
N THR A 26 -1.44 -19.98 1.96
CA THR A 26 -0.81 -18.88 1.23
C THR A 26 -0.75 -17.70 2.18
N THR A 27 0.44 -17.44 2.72
CA THR A 27 0.74 -16.17 3.36
C THR A 27 0.58 -15.11 2.27
N ALA A 28 -0.47 -14.29 2.40
CA ALA A 28 -0.65 -13.13 1.55
C ALA A 28 0.54 -12.19 1.80
N GLN A 29 1.59 -12.33 1.01
CA GLN A 29 2.68 -11.35 1.00
C GLN A 29 2.06 -10.02 0.61
N ALA A 30 2.09 -9.05 1.51
CA ALA A 30 1.78 -7.67 1.17
C ALA A 30 2.77 -7.25 0.08
N GLN A 31 2.29 -7.24 -1.16
CA GLN A 31 3.11 -6.92 -2.33
C GLN A 31 3.61 -5.49 -2.18
N ALA A 32 4.93 -5.30 -2.25
CA ALA A 32 5.53 -3.97 -2.23
C ALA A 32 4.94 -3.12 -3.37
N LEU A 33 4.42 -1.92 -3.07
CA LEU A 33 3.89 -1.03 -4.11
C LEU A 33 4.92 -0.78 -5.20
N GLN A 34 4.50 -0.93 -6.45
CA GLN A 34 5.30 -0.60 -7.62
C GLN A 34 4.96 0.80 -8.17
N ARG A 35 5.93 1.39 -8.86
CA ARG A 35 5.80 2.73 -9.47
C ARG A 35 4.63 2.82 -10.45
N SER A 36 4.45 1.81 -11.30
CA SER A 36 3.37 1.79 -12.30
C SER A 36 1.98 1.83 -11.68
N GLU A 37 1.83 1.30 -10.47
CA GLU A 37 0.56 1.14 -9.79
C GLU A 37 0.04 2.44 -9.19
N VAL A 38 0.95 3.37 -8.89
CA VAL A 38 0.60 4.67 -8.31
C VAL A 38 0.34 5.74 -9.36
N LEU A 39 0.63 5.49 -10.64
CA LEU A 39 0.46 6.49 -11.69
C LEU A 39 -1.03 6.76 -11.98
N GLY A 40 -1.36 7.99 -12.33
CA GLY A 40 -2.67 8.45 -12.79
C GLY A 40 -3.41 9.31 -11.77
N ALA A 41 -4.73 9.38 -11.94
CA ALA A 41 -5.61 10.22 -11.12
C ALA A 41 -6.16 9.47 -9.91
N TRP A 42 -6.26 10.19 -8.80
CA TRP A 42 -6.61 9.68 -7.48
C TRP A 42 -7.38 10.72 -6.68
N THR A 43 -8.03 10.25 -5.62
CA THR A 43 -8.56 11.07 -4.52
C THR A 43 -7.83 10.66 -3.25
N LEU A 44 -7.15 11.62 -2.63
CA LEU A 44 -6.47 11.46 -1.35
C LEU A 44 -7.40 11.93 -0.24
N ARG A 45 -7.80 11.01 0.63
CA ARG A 45 -8.64 11.27 1.79
C ARG A 45 -7.85 11.11 3.07
N MET A 46 -8.01 12.06 3.99
CA MET A 46 -7.48 11.94 5.35
C MET A 46 -8.62 11.75 6.36
N THR A 47 -8.43 10.82 7.29
CA THR A 47 -9.33 10.60 8.43
C THR A 47 -8.56 10.91 9.71
N PRO A 48 -8.89 12.00 10.43
CA PRO A 48 -8.25 12.35 11.69
C PRO A 48 -8.39 11.24 12.75
N ALA A 49 -7.39 11.08 13.60
CA ALA A 49 -7.48 10.20 14.76
C ALA A 49 -8.40 10.83 15.83
N GLU A 50 -9.34 10.05 16.36
CA GLU A 50 -10.20 10.49 17.45
C GLU A 50 -9.43 10.48 18.80
N GLY A 51 -9.76 11.43 19.68
CA GLY A 51 -9.38 11.34 21.11
C GLY A 51 -7.96 11.79 21.49
N GLY A 52 -7.19 12.41 20.59
CA GLY A 52 -5.92 13.04 20.98
C GLY A 52 -6.14 14.26 21.88
N SER A 53 -5.29 14.46 22.90
CA SER A 53 -5.30 15.67 23.74
C SER A 53 -5.04 16.97 22.96
N ALA A 54 -4.55 16.86 21.73
CA ALA A 54 -4.49 17.95 20.77
C ALA A 54 -5.79 18.00 19.95
N ARG A 55 -6.65 18.99 20.23
CA ARG A 55 -7.76 19.33 19.34
C ARG A 55 -7.21 20.09 18.13
N ILE A 56 -6.84 19.35 17.09
CA ILE A 56 -6.33 19.93 15.84
C ILE A 56 -7.54 20.34 14.99
N THR A 57 -7.75 21.64 14.84
CA THR A 57 -8.69 22.14 13.86
C THR A 57 -7.93 22.30 12.54
N ILE A 58 -8.11 21.33 11.64
CA ILE A 58 -7.53 21.42 10.30
C ILE A 58 -8.48 22.28 9.47
N LYS A 59 -8.22 23.58 9.43
CA LYS A 59 -8.81 24.47 8.43
C LYS A 59 -7.95 24.33 7.19
N THR A 60 -8.40 23.52 6.24
CA THR A 60 -7.85 23.59 4.88
C THR A 60 -8.56 24.74 4.17
N ASP A 61 -7.83 25.44 3.31
CA ASP A 61 -8.33 26.59 2.55
C ASP A 61 -9.52 26.20 1.66
N THR A 62 -9.56 24.93 1.28
CA THR A 62 -10.65 24.31 0.50
C THR A 62 -11.76 23.70 1.36
N GLY A 63 -11.56 23.55 2.67
CA GLY A 63 -12.48 22.84 3.57
C GLY A 63 -12.62 21.34 3.29
N ARG A 64 -11.82 20.80 2.36
CA ARG A 64 -11.92 19.40 1.90
C ARG A 64 -10.81 18.56 2.50
N LEU A 65 -11.21 17.42 3.07
CA LEU A 65 -10.30 16.33 3.45
C LEU A 65 -10.05 15.35 2.31
N ASP A 66 -10.78 15.53 1.20
CA ASP A 66 -10.67 14.79 -0.05
C ASP A 66 -10.03 15.70 -1.10
N MET A 67 -8.76 15.44 -1.42
CA MET A 67 -7.97 16.23 -2.37
C MET A 67 -7.74 15.41 -3.64
N PRO A 68 -7.99 15.96 -4.84
CA PRO A 68 -7.61 15.28 -6.07
C PRO A 68 -6.08 15.21 -6.17
N VAL A 69 -5.55 14.06 -6.58
CA VAL A 69 -4.11 13.86 -6.77
C VAL A 69 -3.86 13.29 -8.16
N THR A 70 -2.90 13.87 -8.87
CA THR A 70 -2.39 13.33 -10.13
C THR A 70 -0.93 12.96 -9.96
N ILE A 71 -0.59 11.71 -10.21
CA ILE A 71 0.78 11.18 -10.12
C ILE A 71 1.25 10.82 -11.53
N THR A 72 2.34 11.39 -11.99
CA THR A 72 2.91 11.12 -13.30
C THR A 72 4.36 10.67 -13.21
N ALA A 73 4.84 10.02 -14.27
CA ALA A 73 6.18 9.50 -14.37
C ALA A 73 7.17 10.64 -14.70
N ARG A 74 8.18 10.86 -13.85
CA ARG A 74 9.32 11.74 -14.13
C ARG A 74 10.56 10.91 -14.49
N GLY A 75 10.89 10.79 -15.76
CA GLY A 75 12.03 9.99 -16.22
C GLY A 75 11.95 8.51 -15.82
N ALA A 76 13.10 7.86 -15.63
CA ALA A 76 13.17 6.41 -15.40
C ALA A 76 12.70 5.96 -13.99
N SER A 77 12.86 6.80 -12.97
CA SER A 77 12.59 6.41 -11.57
C SER A 77 11.85 7.46 -10.74
N GLY A 78 11.69 8.69 -11.26
CA GLY A 78 11.05 9.78 -10.55
C GLY A 78 9.53 9.79 -10.69
N LEU A 79 8.88 10.54 -9.81
CA LEU A 79 7.46 10.83 -9.84
C LEU A 79 7.26 12.35 -9.73
N ASP A 80 6.28 12.84 -10.47
CA ASP A 80 5.69 14.17 -10.35
C ASP A 80 4.32 14.02 -9.70
N CYS A 81 4.00 14.88 -8.72
CA CYS A 81 2.67 14.92 -8.13
C CYS A 81 2.11 16.33 -8.11
N VAL A 82 0.81 16.40 -8.41
CA VAL A 82 -0.02 17.57 -8.19
C VAL A 82 -1.16 17.16 -7.27
N VAL A 83 -1.36 17.87 -6.18
CA VAL A 83 -2.41 17.64 -5.18
C VAL A 83 -3.23 18.92 -5.09
N ASP A 84 -4.52 18.81 -5.38
CA ASP A 84 -5.44 19.95 -5.38
C ASP A 84 -4.97 21.16 -6.22
N GLY A 85 -4.26 20.88 -7.31
CA GLY A 85 -3.69 21.90 -8.20
C GLY A 85 -2.26 22.35 -7.85
N GLU A 86 -1.77 22.01 -6.65
CA GLU A 86 -0.45 22.44 -6.17
C GLU A 86 0.62 21.34 -6.35
N PRO A 87 1.86 21.70 -6.71
CA PRO A 87 2.97 20.74 -6.77
C PRO A 87 3.24 20.10 -5.40
N ALA A 88 3.39 18.78 -5.38
CA ALA A 88 3.72 18.01 -4.18
C ALA A 88 4.95 17.14 -4.41
N GLU A 89 5.68 16.85 -3.33
CA GLU A 89 6.75 15.86 -3.38
C GLU A 89 6.16 14.46 -3.31
N CYS A 90 6.55 13.56 -4.22
CA CYS A 90 6.17 12.17 -4.10
C CYS A 90 7.25 11.20 -4.54
N ARG A 91 7.24 10.04 -3.88
CA ARG A 91 8.25 8.99 -4.05
C ARG A 91 7.67 7.65 -3.68
N VAL A 92 8.04 6.63 -4.47
CA VAL A 92 7.88 5.24 -4.07
C VAL A 92 9.23 4.72 -3.61
N ARG A 93 9.33 4.28 -2.36
CA ARG A 93 10.52 3.65 -1.80
C ARG A 93 10.13 2.51 -0.89
N ARG A 94 10.83 1.38 -1.00
CA ARG A 94 10.62 0.18 -0.15
C ARG A 94 9.16 -0.28 -0.09
N GLY A 95 8.43 -0.15 -1.21
CA GLY A 95 7.02 -0.54 -1.28
C GLY A 95 6.05 0.44 -0.63
N GLU A 96 6.49 1.65 -0.27
CA GLU A 96 5.64 2.71 0.27
C GLU A 96 5.59 3.89 -0.70
N LEU A 97 4.39 4.43 -0.92
CA LEU A 97 4.20 5.73 -1.56
C LEU A 97 4.16 6.81 -0.49
N THR A 98 5.08 7.76 -0.57
CA THR A 98 5.03 8.98 0.24
C THR A 98 4.57 10.15 -0.63
N ILE A 99 3.60 10.93 -0.16
CA ILE A 99 3.18 12.21 -0.72
C ILE A 99 3.39 13.27 0.38
N ALA A 100 4.13 14.33 0.09
CA ALA A 100 4.36 15.41 1.04
C ALA A 100 3.95 16.76 0.44
N LEU A 101 3.10 17.46 1.19
CA LEU A 101 2.61 18.80 0.91
C LEU A 101 3.31 19.79 1.83
N ARG A 102 3.63 20.95 1.28
CA ARG A 102 4.11 22.09 2.05
C ARG A 102 2.96 23.09 2.16
N MET A 103 2.60 23.43 3.40
CA MET A 103 1.51 24.37 3.70
C MET A 103 2.12 25.40 4.64
N ASP A 104 2.50 26.55 4.10
CA ASP A 104 3.24 27.61 4.80
C ASP A 104 4.44 27.05 5.61
N ASP A 105 4.37 27.17 6.94
CA ASP A 105 5.38 26.72 7.89
C ASP A 105 5.24 25.24 8.29
N THR A 106 4.37 24.49 7.63
CA THR A 106 4.04 23.11 7.98
C THR A 106 4.26 22.17 6.81
N ARG A 107 4.52 20.91 7.16
CA ARG A 107 4.70 19.84 6.17
C ARG A 107 3.79 18.68 6.49
N MET A 108 2.76 18.47 5.67
CA MET A 108 1.90 17.30 5.78
C MET A 108 2.46 16.17 4.93
N THR A 109 2.61 14.99 5.53
CA THR A 109 3.16 13.81 4.87
C THR A 109 2.19 12.65 5.00
N PHE A 110 1.85 12.06 3.86
CA PHE A 110 1.06 10.84 3.75
C PHE A 110 2.01 9.70 3.38
N THR A 111 2.00 8.63 4.18
CA THR A 111 2.74 7.41 3.89
C THR A 111 1.73 6.30 3.66
N LEU A 112 1.61 5.85 2.42
CA LEU A 112 0.71 4.80 1.98
C LEU A 112 1.54 3.52 1.77
N ASN A 113 1.28 2.51 2.60
CA ASN A 113 2.07 1.29 2.68
C ASN A 113 1.22 0.01 2.59
N SER A 114 -0.10 0.16 2.48
CA SER A 114 -1.03 -0.93 2.31
C SER A 114 -1.81 -0.75 1.03
N ARG A 115 -2.11 -1.88 0.36
CA ARG A 115 -2.89 -1.93 -0.87
C ARG A 115 -4.08 -2.85 -0.67
N ARG A 116 -5.25 -2.39 -1.10
CA ARG A 116 -6.48 -3.20 -1.18
C ARG A 116 -7.11 -2.96 -2.55
N GLY A 117 -6.96 -3.92 -3.45
CA GLY A 117 -7.41 -3.79 -4.84
C GLY A 117 -6.70 -2.64 -5.56
N SER A 118 -7.47 -1.69 -6.07
CA SER A 118 -6.96 -0.47 -6.71
C SER A 118 -6.72 0.69 -5.74
N ALA A 119 -6.99 0.54 -4.45
CA ALA A 119 -6.81 1.60 -3.46
C ALA A 119 -5.57 1.37 -2.58
N PHE A 120 -5.04 2.47 -2.05
CA PHE A 120 -3.95 2.46 -1.07
C PHE A 120 -4.40 3.06 0.24
N SER A 121 -3.77 2.64 1.34
CA SER A 121 -4.01 3.20 2.66
C SER A 121 -2.73 3.31 3.48
N GLY A 122 -2.79 4.14 4.50
CA GLY A 122 -1.70 4.34 5.44
C GLY A 122 -1.98 5.49 6.39
N ASN A 123 -0.97 6.32 6.62
CA ASN A 123 -0.92 7.26 7.74
C ASN A 123 -0.68 8.69 7.28
N ALA A 124 -1.25 9.66 8.00
CA ALA A 124 -1.03 11.09 7.80
C ALA A 124 -0.28 11.70 8.99
N ARG A 125 0.80 12.44 8.73
CA ARG A 125 1.60 13.16 9.74
C ARG A 125 1.73 14.62 9.38
N LEU A 126 1.84 15.45 10.39
CA LEU A 126 2.11 16.88 10.25
C LEU A 126 3.39 17.22 11.00
N ALA A 127 4.35 17.81 10.30
CA ALA A 127 5.57 18.32 10.89
C ALA A 127 5.52 19.85 10.95
N PHE A 128 5.88 20.39 12.12
CA PHE A 128 6.02 21.82 12.37
C PHE A 128 7.49 22.05 12.73
N PRO A 129 8.33 22.48 11.79
CA PRO A 129 9.77 22.62 12.01
C PRO A 129 10.13 23.56 13.16
N LEU A 130 9.23 24.49 13.51
CA LEU A 130 9.42 25.50 14.55
C LEU A 130 8.86 25.11 15.92
N LEU A 131 8.17 23.97 16.04
CA LEU A 131 7.61 23.52 17.32
C LEU A 131 8.49 22.42 17.96
N PRO A 132 8.65 22.41 19.30
CA PRO A 132 9.54 21.48 20.01
C PRO A 132 9.12 20.01 19.87
N PHE A 133 7.89 19.75 19.44
CA PHE A 133 7.35 18.41 19.28
C PHE A 133 7.72 17.77 17.92
N GLY A 134 8.28 18.54 16.97
CA GLY A 134 8.88 18.09 15.71
C GLY A 134 7.92 17.49 14.66
N SER A 135 6.99 16.63 15.06
CA SER A 135 5.93 16.06 14.23
C SER A 135 4.82 15.42 15.05
N MET A 136 3.62 15.33 14.46
CA MET A 136 2.44 14.72 15.07
C MET A 136 1.74 13.80 14.08
N GLN A 137 1.30 12.62 14.56
CA GLN A 137 0.40 11.75 13.81
C GLN A 137 -0.99 12.36 13.80
N LEU A 138 -1.52 12.68 12.62
CA LEU A 138 -2.85 13.28 12.47
C LEU A 138 -3.96 12.25 12.35
N GLY A 139 -3.67 11.08 11.78
CA GLY A 139 -4.67 10.06 11.53
C GLY A 139 -4.27 9.12 10.40
N THR A 140 -5.27 8.55 9.74
CA THR A 140 -5.07 7.66 8.61
C THR A 140 -5.31 8.37 7.29
N ALA A 141 -4.81 7.79 6.21
CA ALA A 141 -5.02 8.28 4.86
C ALA A 141 -5.41 7.14 3.92
N SER A 142 -6.20 7.45 2.90
CA SER A 142 -6.50 6.56 1.79
C SER A 142 -6.34 7.28 0.46
N LEU A 143 -5.92 6.52 -0.55
CA LEU A 143 -5.79 6.99 -1.93
C LEU A 143 -6.64 6.07 -2.81
N THR A 144 -7.72 6.59 -3.36
CA THR A 144 -8.67 5.83 -4.20
C THR A 144 -8.63 6.33 -5.63
N ARG A 145 -8.84 5.45 -6.61
CA ARG A 145 -8.90 5.86 -8.02
C ARG A 145 -10.03 6.86 -8.24
N ARG A 146 -9.77 7.87 -9.06
CA ARG A 146 -10.76 8.82 -9.57
C ARG A 146 -11.27 8.40 -10.94
#